data_AF-A0A329T921-F1
#
_entry.id   AF-A0A329T921-F1
#
_cell.length_a   1.000
_cell.length_b   1.000
_cell.length_c   1.000
_cell.angle_alpha   90.00
_cell.angle_beta   90.00
_cell.angle_gamma   90.00
#
_symmetry.space_group_name_H-M   'P 1'
#
loop_
_entity.id
_entity.type
_entity.pdbx_description
1 polymer ?
#
loop_
_entity_poly.entity_id
_entity_poly.type
_entity_poly.pdbx_seq_one_letter_code
_entity_poly.pdbx_strand_id
1 'polypeptide(L)'
;MLDPPSAAQVTTDEILPGVVVARDELWLLFALVVLWATVGRWLYRDARSRGNEWAWQWGFGTPLTVVAGIDVMLLVVVIYLLLRDSE
;
A
#
# COMPACT_ATOMS: atom_id res chain seq x y z
N MET A 1 -44.21 4.39 15.83
CA MET A 1 -42.92 5.04 16.06
C MET A 1 -41.95 4.36 15.10
N LEU A 2 -41.65 4.99 13.97
CA LEU A 2 -40.73 4.45 12.96
C LEU A 2 -39.34 4.97 13.34
N ASP A 3 -38.41 4.09 13.63
CA ASP A 3 -37.01 4.49 13.84
C ASP A 3 -36.50 5.17 12.57
N PRO A 4 -35.83 6.33 12.68
CA PRO A 4 -35.26 6.98 11.51
C PRO A 4 -34.23 6.03 10.86
N PRO A 5 -34.19 5.93 9.53
CA PRO A 5 -33.18 5.11 8.86
C PRO A 5 -31.80 5.61 9.30
N SER A 6 -31.00 4.69 9.85
CA SER A 6 -29.61 4.97 10.22
C SER A 6 -28.88 5.57 9.02
N ALA A 7 -28.41 6.81 9.15
CA ALA A 7 -27.72 7.54 8.09
C ALA A 7 -26.36 6.92 7.70
N ALA A 8 -25.91 5.90 8.43
CA ALA A 8 -24.70 5.13 8.15
C ALA A 8 -25.09 3.72 7.66
N GLN A 9 -25.67 3.62 6.47
CA GLN A 9 -25.71 2.34 5.78
C GLN A 9 -24.31 2.05 5.21
N VAL A 10 -23.44 1.49 6.04
CA VAL A 10 -22.16 0.94 5.59
C VAL A 10 -22.49 -0.16 4.58
N THR A 11 -22.13 0.07 3.32
CA THR A 11 -22.37 -0.91 2.28
C THR A 11 -21.38 -2.05 2.49
N THR A 12 -21.88 -3.25 2.75
CA THR A 12 -21.06 -4.45 2.96
C THR A 12 -21.18 -5.37 1.76
N ASP A 13 -20.06 -5.99 1.39
CA ASP A 13 -20.01 -6.98 0.32
C ASP A 13 -19.62 -8.35 0.93
N GLU A 14 -20.32 -9.42 0.54
CA GLU A 14 -19.96 -10.79 0.90
C GLU A 14 -19.00 -11.34 -0.16
N ILE A 15 -17.74 -11.54 0.23
CA ILE A 15 -16.67 -11.93 -0.70
C ILE A 15 -16.51 -13.45 -0.73
N LEU A 16 -16.73 -14.09 0.41
CA LEU A 16 -16.69 -15.54 0.61
C LEU A 16 -17.85 -15.92 1.54
N PRO A 17 -18.32 -17.18 1.52
CA PRO A 17 -19.38 -17.63 2.41
C PRO A 17 -19.04 -17.30 3.88
N GLY A 18 -19.81 -16.39 4.48
CA GLY A 18 -19.61 -15.95 5.87
C GLY A 18 -18.50 -14.91 6.11
N VAL A 19 -17.86 -14.39 5.05
CA VAL A 19 -16.88 -13.28 5.14
C VAL A 19 -17.51 -12.03 4.55
N VAL A 20 -17.94 -11.14 5.45
CA VAL A 20 -18.54 -9.86 5.13
C VAL A 20 -17.50 -8.77 5.38
N VAL A 21 -17.21 -7.97 4.36
CA VAL A 21 -16.24 -6.86 4.43
C VAL A 21 -16.94 -5.57 4.06
N ALA A 22 -16.58 -4.47 4.70
CA ALA A 22 -17.10 -3.17 4.33
C ALA A 22 -16.56 -2.77 2.94
N ARG A 23 -17.42 -2.30 2.05
CA ARG A 23 -17.03 -1.97 0.66
C ARG A 23 -15.89 -0.95 0.60
N ASP A 24 -15.92 0.02 1.51
CA ASP A 24 -14.88 1.03 1.70
C ASP A 24 -13.54 0.40 2.11
N GLU A 25 -13.53 -0.56 3.02
CA GLU A 25 -12.32 -1.31 3.37
C GLU A 25 -11.76 -2.07 2.17
N LEU A 26 -12.62 -2.65 1.33
CA LEU A 26 -12.18 -3.35 0.12
C LEU A 26 -11.51 -2.41 -0.89
N TRP A 27 -12.07 -1.21 -1.08
CA TRP A 27 -11.45 -0.18 -1.91
C TRP A 27 -10.12 0.32 -1.33
N LEU A 28 -10.03 0.47 -0.01
CA LEU A 28 -8.78 0.84 0.67
C LEU A 28 -7.70 -0.24 0.49
N LEU A 29 -8.05 -1.51 0.67
CA LEU A 29 -7.15 -2.63 0.43
C LEU A 29 -6.68 -2.68 -1.02
N PHE A 30 -7.59 -2.51 -1.97
CA PHE A 30 -7.25 -2.44 -3.39
C PHE A 30 -6.30 -1.28 -3.67
N ALA A 31 -6.57 -0.09 -3.15
CA ALA A 31 -5.71 1.08 -3.30
C ALA A 31 -4.31 0.84 -2.71
N LEU A 32 -4.22 0.20 -1.54
CA LEU A 32 -2.96 -0.17 -0.91
C LEU A 32 -2.17 -1.17 -1.75
N VAL A 33 -2.81 -2.18 -2.34
CA VAL A 33 -2.16 -3.14 -3.24
C VAL A 33 -1.64 -2.45 -4.50
N VAL A 34 -2.42 -1.55 -5.09
CA VAL A 34 -2.01 -0.78 -6.27
C VAL A 34 -0.83 0.13 -5.92
N LEU A 35 -0.88 0.82 -4.78
CA LEU A 35 0.22 1.65 -4.29
C LEU A 35 1.49 0.81 -4.10
N TRP A 36 1.35 -0.33 -3.43
CA TRP A 36 2.44 -1.27 -3.14
C TRP A 36 3.12 -1.75 -4.44
N ALA A 37 2.33 -2.22 -5.41
CA ALA A 37 2.83 -2.70 -6.68
C ALA A 37 3.49 -1.59 -7.52
N THR A 38 2.93 -0.38 -7.49
CA THR A 38 3.42 0.75 -8.28
C THR A 38 4.74 1.28 -7.72
N VAL A 39 4.79 1.57 -6.43
CA VAL A 39 6.00 2.07 -5.73
C VAL A 39 7.09 1.02 -5.77
N GLY A 40 6.76 -0.25 -5.47
CA GLY A 40 7.72 -1.34 -5.50
C GLY A 40 8.31 -1.60 -6.88
N ARG A 41 7.47 -1.59 -7.93
CA ARG A 41 7.93 -1.73 -9.32
C ARG A 41 8.86 -0.58 -9.71
N TRP A 42 8.56 0.64 -9.30
CA TRP A 42 9.40 1.80 -9.60
C TRP A 42 10.76 1.69 -8.90
N LEU A 43 10.79 1.47 -7.58
CA LEU A 43 12.01 1.28 -6.78
C LEU A 43 12.88 0.16 -7.33
N TYR A 44 12.27 -1.00 -7.60
CA TYR A 44 12.99 -2.14 -8.16
C TYR A 44 13.67 -1.79 -9.48
N ARG A 45 12.94 -1.18 -10.41
CA ARG A 45 13.46 -0.87 -11.76
C ARG A 45 14.55 0.19 -11.70
N ASP A 46 14.37 1.23 -10.89
CA ASP A 46 15.36 2.29 -10.70
C ASP A 46 16.63 1.73 -10.07
N ALA A 47 16.53 1.01 -8.95
CA ALA A 47 17.68 0.39 -8.29
C ALA A 47 18.39 -0.63 -9.19
N ARG A 48 17.63 -1.46 -9.93
CA ARG A 48 18.19 -2.43 -10.88
C ARG A 48 18.95 -1.74 -12.02
N SER A 49 18.43 -0.63 -12.54
CA SER A 49 19.10 0.14 -13.61
C SER A 49 20.43 0.75 -13.19
N ARG A 50 20.63 0.94 -11.88
CA ARG A 50 21.86 1.45 -11.27
C ARG A 50 22.84 0.35 -10.86
N GLY A 51 22.52 -0.91 -11.12
CA GLY A 51 23.35 -2.04 -10.71
C GLY A 51 23.29 -2.36 -9.21
N ASN A 52 22.34 -1.79 -8.47
CA ASN A 52 22.22 -2.01 -7.03
C ASN A 52 21.78 -3.47 -6.74
N GLU A 53 22.62 -4.21 -6.01
CA GLU A 53 22.37 -5.61 -5.65
C GLU A 53 21.14 -5.78 -4.74
N TRP A 54 20.77 -4.72 -4.02
CA TRP A 54 19.67 -4.65 -3.07
C TRP A 54 18.36 -4.20 -3.73
N ALA A 55 18.31 -4.12 -5.07
CA ALA A 55 17.11 -3.68 -5.81
C ALA A 55 15.84 -4.44 -5.42
N TRP A 56 15.93 -5.73 -5.10
CA TRP A 56 14.79 -6.52 -4.64
C TRP A 56 14.30 -6.12 -3.23
N GLN A 57 15.20 -5.71 -2.33
CA GLN A 57 14.83 -5.21 -1.01
C GLN A 57 14.17 -3.84 -1.10
N TRP A 58 14.68 -2.95 -1.95
CA TRP A 58 14.03 -1.68 -2.24
C TRP A 58 12.67 -1.87 -2.90
N GLY A 59 12.57 -2.79 -3.86
CA GLY A 59 11.33 -3.07 -4.57
C GLY A 59 10.23 -3.72 -3.72
N PHE A 60 10.58 -4.66 -2.84
CA PHE A 60 9.61 -5.42 -2.06
C PHE A 60 9.51 -4.96 -0.60
N GLY A 61 10.65 -4.66 0.01
CA GLY A 61 10.75 -4.28 1.42
C GLY A 61 10.20 -2.88 1.69
N THR A 62 10.47 -1.90 0.83
CA THR A 62 9.95 -0.54 1.05
C THR A 62 8.42 -0.50 1.07
N PRO A 63 7.70 -1.06 0.09
CA PRO A 63 6.23 -1.04 0.15
C PRO A 63 5.62 -1.83 1.33
N LEU A 64 6.31 -2.85 1.86
CA LEU A 64 5.83 -3.59 3.05
C LEU A 64 5.77 -2.74 4.32
N THR A 65 6.55 -1.66 4.39
CA THR A 65 6.55 -0.77 5.56
C THR A 65 5.24 0.01 5.74
N VAL A 66 4.33 -0.02 4.75
CA VAL A 66 2.99 0.55 4.88
C VAL A 66 2.19 -0.06 6.04
N VAL A 67 2.51 -1.29 6.44
CA VAL A 67 1.92 -1.96 7.63
C VAL A 67 2.24 -1.20 8.92
N ALA A 68 3.39 -0.53 8.99
CA ALA A 68 3.77 0.34 10.10
C ALA A 68 3.23 1.77 9.97
N GLY A 69 2.71 2.13 8.79
CA GLY A 69 2.21 3.47 8.47
C GLY A 69 2.68 3.97 7.11
N ILE A 70 1.86 4.80 6.46
CA ILE A 70 2.23 5.46 5.19
C ILE A 70 3.43 6.40 5.41
N ASP A 71 3.50 7.06 6.55
CA ASP A 71 4.61 7.92 6.96
C ASP A 71 5.95 7.17 7.04
N VAL A 72 5.93 5.96 7.62
CA VAL A 72 7.12 5.09 7.66
C VAL A 72 7.53 4.67 6.24
N MET A 73 6.58 4.32 5.38
CA MET A 73 6.86 4.02 3.98
C MET A 73 7.48 5.20 3.24
N LEU A 74 6.94 6.40 3.42
CA LEU A 74 7.49 7.61 2.83
C LEU A 74 8.89 7.90 3.34
N LEU A 75 9.16 7.69 4.65
CA LEU A 75 10.50 7.83 5.21
C LEU A 75 11.50 6.89 4.52
N VAL A 76 11.15 5.62 4.30
CA VAL A 76 12.03 4.68 3.60
C VAL A 76 12.24 5.07 2.14
N VAL A 77 11.21 5.58 1.47
CA VAL A 77 11.34 6.13 0.10
C VAL A 77 12.29 7.33 0.09
N VAL A 78 12.20 8.23 1.07
CA VAL A 78 13.12 9.38 1.20
C VAL A 78 14.56 8.89 1.44
N ILE A 79 14.76 7.91 2.32
CA ILE A 79 16.07 7.31 2.56
C ILE A 79 16.64 6.72 1.26
N TYR A 80 15.82 6.00 0.48
CA TYR A 80 16.22 5.48 -0.82
C TYR A 80 16.68 6.59 -1.77
N LEU A 81 15.90 7.68 -1.87
CA LEU A 81 16.23 8.81 -2.75
C LEU A 81 17.54 9.49 -2.34
N LEU A 82 17.78 9.68 -1.04
CA LEU A 82 19.01 10.28 -0.53
C LEU A 82 20.23 9.39 -0.79
N LEU A 83 20.09 8.07 -0.62
CA LEU A 83 21.16 7.11 -0.91
C LEU A 83 21.47 7.07 -2.41
N ARG A 84 20.42 7.03 -3.23
CA ARG A 84 20.50 7.02 -4.69
C ARG A 84 21.27 8.22 -5.25
N ASP A 85 21.10 9.41 -4.68
CA ASP A 85 21.75 10.63 -5.16
C ASP A 85 23.20 10.78 -4.63
N SER A 86 23.59 9.93 -3.68
CA SER A 86 24.95 9.90 -3.10
C SER A 86 25.90 8.93 -3.83
N GLU A 87 25.37 8.07 -4.69
CA GLU A 87 26.10 7.11 -5.55
C GLU A 87 26.38 7.71 -6.94
#